data_AF-A0A4R1GP65-F1
#
_entry.id   AF-A0A4R1GP65-F1
#
_cell.length_a   1.000
_cell.length_b   1.000
_cell.length_c   1.000
_cell.angle_alpha   90.00
_cell.angle_beta   90.00
_cell.angle_gamma   90.00
#
_symmetry.space_group_name_H-M   'P 1'
#
loop_
_entity.id
_entity.type
_entity.pdbx_description
1 polymer ?
#
loop_
_entity_poly.entity_id
_entity_poly.type
_entity_poly.pdbx_seq_one_letter_code
_entity_poly.pdbx_strand_id
1 'polypeptide(L)'
;MKKFLVLAFLITGGVAVAGSNPLLTAPATDSKKWEEKLKEFERPELPKEEGYPKPFHSPNSYEYALNDVCSACHTFAAHKKDEKYAPFYNAHGTFLSCNTCHFVKEGVTYRWGEIEGGKVVLKESGDFYGLEYVRLGNRVVLSGEDSKAKILPVLNGEPVELPLKGNEGLLDDPAAVARMHNALTEPLKCDDCHRESGRLDFRALGFSEERVRDLEHNEVLEGLKKYETLHFPKFIW
;
A
#
# COMPACT_ATOMS: atom_id res chain seq x y z
N MET A 1 15.38 -41.59 -41.03
CA MET A 1 14.06 -41.08 -40.56
C MET A 1 14.25 -40.54 -39.14
N LYS A 2 14.42 -39.22 -39.00
CA LYS A 2 14.62 -38.56 -37.70
C LYS A 2 13.25 -38.37 -37.04
N LYS A 3 13.05 -39.01 -35.87
CA LYS A 3 11.82 -38.90 -35.08
C LYS A 3 11.80 -37.52 -34.41
N PHE A 4 10.84 -36.69 -34.79
CA PHE A 4 10.50 -35.44 -34.09
C PHE A 4 9.87 -35.80 -32.75
N LEU A 5 10.52 -35.37 -31.67
CA LEU A 5 10.00 -35.44 -30.32
C LEU A 5 9.23 -34.13 -30.09
N VAL A 6 7.92 -34.19 -30.24
CA VAL A 6 7.02 -33.07 -29.93
C VAL A 6 6.95 -32.98 -28.41
N LEU A 7 7.63 -31.99 -27.84
CA LEU A 7 7.51 -31.63 -26.44
C LEU A 7 6.13 -30.98 -26.25
N ALA A 8 5.19 -31.72 -25.66
CA ALA A 8 3.92 -31.17 -25.23
C ALA A 8 4.17 -30.20 -24.08
N PHE A 9 4.13 -28.89 -24.37
CA PHE A 9 4.01 -27.87 -23.34
C PHE A 9 2.65 -28.03 -22.68
N LEU A 10 2.62 -28.65 -21.50
CA LEU A 10 1.50 -28.53 -20.57
C LEU A 10 1.45 -27.06 -20.12
N ILE A 11 0.61 -26.28 -20.78
CA ILE A 11 0.15 -25.00 -20.27
C ILE A 11 -0.74 -25.31 -19.07
N THR A 12 -0.14 -25.44 -17.89
CA THR A 12 -0.91 -25.40 -16.64
C THR A 12 -1.37 -23.96 -16.46
N GLY A 13 -2.61 -23.70 -16.91
CA GLY A 13 -3.33 -22.47 -16.57
C GLY A 13 -3.46 -22.39 -15.05
N GLY A 14 -2.60 -21.60 -14.42
CA GLY A 14 -2.70 -21.27 -13.01
C GLY A 14 -3.85 -20.28 -12.79
N VAL A 15 -5.06 -20.80 -12.63
CA VAL A 15 -6.17 -20.08 -12.03
C VAL A 15 -6.42 -20.69 -10.65
N ALA A 16 -5.63 -20.26 -9.67
CA ALA A 16 -5.84 -20.59 -8.26
C ALA A 16 -5.15 -19.55 -7.38
N VAL A 17 -5.72 -18.34 -7.25
CA VAL A 17 -5.20 -17.30 -6.34
C VAL A 17 -6.31 -16.59 -5.55
N ALA A 18 -7.40 -17.29 -5.22
CA ALA A 18 -8.42 -16.73 -4.30
C ALA A 18 -8.51 -17.48 -2.95
N GLY A 19 -7.98 -18.71 -2.86
CA GLY A 19 -8.08 -19.54 -1.65
C GLY A 19 -6.88 -19.49 -0.71
N SER A 20 -5.74 -18.92 -1.12
CA SER A 20 -4.48 -18.97 -0.37
C SER A 20 -3.98 -17.61 0.13
N ASN A 21 -4.53 -16.49 -0.35
CA ASN A 21 -4.06 -15.17 0.07
C ASN A 21 -4.47 -14.90 1.53
N PRO A 22 -3.56 -14.38 2.39
CA PRO A 22 -3.85 -14.08 3.79
C PRO A 22 -5.12 -13.25 4.06
N LEU A 23 -5.47 -12.30 3.19
CA LEU A 23 -6.67 -11.45 3.32
C LEU A 23 -7.98 -12.22 3.12
N LEU A 24 -7.95 -13.34 2.39
CA LEU A 24 -9.16 -14.12 2.08
C LEU A 24 -9.36 -15.31 3.04
N THR A 25 -8.48 -15.46 4.04
CA THR A 25 -8.54 -16.58 5.00
C THR A 25 -9.54 -16.37 6.13
N ALA A 26 -9.91 -15.11 6.43
CA ALA A 26 -10.89 -14.82 7.46
C ALA A 26 -12.29 -15.34 7.08
N PRO A 27 -13.18 -15.59 8.05
CA PRO A 27 -14.57 -15.94 7.76
C PRO A 27 -15.37 -14.73 7.27
N ALA A 28 -16.33 -14.98 6.37
CA ALA A 28 -17.24 -13.96 5.83
C ALA A 28 -18.48 -13.76 6.75
N THR A 29 -18.27 -13.41 8.02
CA THR A 29 -19.33 -13.38 9.05
C THR A 29 -20.46 -12.38 8.78
N ASP A 30 -20.24 -11.39 7.92
CA ASP A 30 -21.13 -10.25 7.66
C ASP A 30 -21.38 -10.01 6.16
N SER A 31 -21.29 -11.06 5.32
CA SER A 31 -21.46 -10.95 3.86
C SER A 31 -22.76 -10.27 3.40
N LYS A 32 -23.88 -10.51 4.08
CA LYS A 32 -25.17 -9.84 3.76
C LYS A 32 -25.11 -8.33 3.92
N LYS A 33 -24.44 -7.85 4.97
CA LYS A 33 -24.24 -6.41 5.20
C LYS A 33 -23.38 -5.79 4.09
N TRP A 34 -22.38 -6.53 3.61
CA TRP A 34 -21.56 -6.08 2.48
C TRP A 34 -22.33 -6.08 1.16
N GLU A 35 -23.27 -7.02 0.97
CA GLU A 35 -24.14 -7.01 -0.21
C GLU A 35 -24.98 -5.73 -0.30
N GLU A 36 -25.55 -5.29 0.81
CA GLU A 36 -26.30 -4.03 0.89
C GLU A 36 -25.39 -2.82 0.63
N LYS A 37 -24.22 -2.77 1.28
CA LYS A 37 -23.26 -1.67 1.08
C LYS A 37 -22.77 -1.56 -0.35
N LEU A 38 -22.51 -2.69 -1.03
CA LEU A 38 -22.03 -2.69 -2.41
C LEU A 38 -23.08 -2.16 -3.39
N LYS A 39 -24.39 -2.31 -3.10
CA LYS A 39 -25.47 -1.73 -3.91
C LYS A 39 -25.50 -0.20 -3.84
N GLU A 40 -25.11 0.36 -2.70
CA GLU A 40 -25.09 1.81 -2.44
C GLU A 40 -23.72 2.44 -2.70
N PHE A 41 -22.69 1.62 -2.93
CA PHE A 41 -21.32 2.09 -3.04
C PHE A 41 -21.06 2.69 -4.43
N GLU A 42 -20.81 3.99 -4.45
CA GLU A 42 -20.27 4.68 -5.62
C GLU A 42 -18.74 4.69 -5.54
N ARG A 43 -18.09 4.06 -6.52
CA ARG A 43 -16.63 4.09 -6.63
C ARG A 43 -16.16 5.54 -6.80
N PRO A 44 -15.17 6.00 -6.02
CA PRO A 44 -14.70 7.37 -6.16
C PRO A 44 -14.14 7.59 -7.57
N GLU A 45 -14.60 8.66 -8.23
CA GLU A 45 -13.96 9.12 -9.47
C GLU A 45 -12.65 9.82 -9.12
N LEU A 46 -11.53 9.34 -9.66
CA LEU A 46 -10.28 10.08 -9.58
C LEU A 46 -10.41 11.38 -10.38
N PRO A 47 -9.97 12.53 -9.83
CA PRO A 47 -10.02 13.78 -10.56
C PRO A 47 -9.25 13.63 -11.87
N LYS A 48 -9.92 13.90 -12.99
CA LYS A 48 -9.25 14.05 -14.29
C LYS A 48 -8.35 15.28 -14.20
N GLU A 49 -7.06 15.13 -14.51
CA GLU A 49 -6.08 16.20 -14.39
C GLU A 49 -6.41 17.40 -15.29
N GLU A 50 -7.20 18.35 -14.80
CA GLU A 50 -7.30 19.70 -15.36
C GLU A 50 -7.20 20.70 -14.21
N GLY A 51 -6.00 21.26 -14.00
CA GLY A 51 -5.82 22.45 -13.16
C GLY A 51 -5.63 22.23 -11.65
N TYR A 52 -5.10 21.07 -11.22
CA TYR A 52 -4.78 20.86 -9.81
C TYR A 52 -3.75 21.89 -9.31
N PRO A 53 -4.00 22.58 -8.17
CA PRO A 53 -2.99 23.45 -7.58
C PRO A 53 -1.77 22.62 -7.17
N LYS A 54 -0.61 23.07 -7.65
CA LYS A 54 0.69 22.41 -7.57
C LYS A 54 0.98 21.97 -6.12
N PRO A 55 1.30 20.69 -5.85
CA PRO A 55 1.95 20.32 -4.61
C PRO A 55 3.23 21.13 -4.44
N PHE A 56 3.52 21.56 -3.21
CA PHE A 56 4.81 22.14 -2.89
C PHE A 56 5.88 21.03 -3.10
N HIS A 57 6.64 21.16 -4.20
CA HIS A 57 7.95 20.53 -4.54
C HIS A 57 8.09 19.54 -5.73
N SER A 58 7.04 19.07 -6.43
CA SER A 58 7.23 18.18 -7.62
C SER A 58 6.29 18.50 -8.82
N PRO A 59 6.63 18.07 -10.06
CA PRO A 59 5.82 18.28 -11.27
C PRO A 59 4.45 17.60 -11.21
N ASN A 60 3.46 18.22 -11.87
CA ASN A 60 2.05 17.81 -11.93
C ASN A 60 1.80 16.58 -12.83
N SER A 61 2.14 15.38 -12.37
CA SER A 61 1.60 14.14 -12.92
C SER A 61 1.85 12.99 -11.95
N TYR A 62 0.97 12.82 -10.96
CA TYR A 62 0.94 11.58 -10.20
C TYR A 62 -0.15 10.70 -10.79
N GLU A 63 0.24 9.77 -11.67
CA GLU A 63 -0.62 8.66 -12.02
C GLU A 63 -0.71 7.72 -10.82
N TYR A 64 -1.77 7.91 -10.01
CA TYR A 64 -2.12 6.99 -8.95
C TYR A 64 -2.53 5.65 -9.55
N ALA A 65 -1.59 4.72 -9.61
CA ALA A 65 -1.86 3.40 -10.15
C ALA A 65 -2.75 2.61 -9.17
N LEU A 66 -4.03 2.46 -9.50
CA LEU A 66 -5.00 1.62 -8.78
C LEU A 66 -4.73 0.14 -9.08
N ASN A 67 -3.56 -0.35 -8.67
CA ASN A 67 -3.07 -1.67 -9.04
C ASN A 67 -3.46 -2.76 -8.04
N ASP A 68 -4.03 -2.40 -6.90
CA ASP A 68 -4.49 -3.31 -5.85
C ASP A 68 -5.98 -3.15 -5.57
N VAL A 69 -6.57 -4.20 -4.99
CA VAL A 69 -8.00 -4.29 -4.69
C VAL A 69 -8.45 -3.21 -3.69
N CYS A 70 -7.62 -2.85 -2.71
CA CYS A 70 -7.98 -1.86 -1.70
C CYS A 70 -8.10 -0.47 -2.33
N SER A 71 -7.10 -0.07 -3.10
CA SER A 71 -7.06 1.22 -3.80
C SER A 71 -8.16 1.34 -4.86
N ALA A 72 -8.57 0.24 -5.50
CA ALA A 72 -9.65 0.25 -6.49
C ALA A 72 -11.01 0.71 -5.90
N CYS A 73 -11.26 0.43 -4.62
CA CYS A 73 -12.45 0.91 -3.90
C CYS A 73 -12.17 2.20 -3.11
N HIS A 74 -11.06 2.27 -2.39
CA HIS A 74 -10.83 3.34 -1.42
C HIS A 74 -10.02 4.52 -1.96
N THR A 75 -9.36 4.37 -3.11
CA THR A 75 -8.33 5.28 -3.64
C THR A 75 -7.19 5.54 -2.64
N PHE A 76 -6.26 6.42 -3.02
CA PHE A 76 -5.19 6.87 -2.12
C PHE A 76 -5.67 7.91 -1.08
N ALA A 77 -6.89 8.44 -1.23
CA ALA A 77 -7.52 9.39 -0.31
C ALA A 77 -8.56 8.70 0.60
N ALA A 78 -8.25 7.50 1.08
CA ALA A 78 -9.16 6.68 1.90
C ALA A 78 -9.45 7.30 3.28
N HIS A 79 -8.50 8.05 3.83
CA HIS A 79 -8.65 8.70 5.12
C HIS A 79 -9.25 10.10 4.94
N LYS A 80 -10.48 10.30 5.43
CA LYS A 80 -11.19 11.60 5.33
C LYS A 80 -11.80 12.08 6.65
N LYS A 81 -11.95 11.19 7.63
CA LYS A 81 -12.66 11.50 8.89
C LYS A 81 -11.81 12.22 9.91
N ASP A 82 -10.50 11.99 9.88
CA ASP A 82 -9.55 12.58 10.81
C ASP A 82 -8.73 13.65 10.08
N GLU A 83 -9.22 14.90 10.13
CA GLU A 83 -8.60 16.02 9.40
C GLU A 83 -7.14 16.27 9.82
N LYS A 84 -6.77 15.88 11.06
CA LYS A 84 -5.44 16.09 11.61
C LYS A 84 -4.42 15.12 11.03
N TYR A 85 -4.75 13.83 10.98
CA TYR A 85 -3.79 12.79 10.59
C TYR A 85 -3.95 12.31 9.15
N ALA A 86 -5.12 12.49 8.55
CA ALA A 86 -5.38 11.92 7.23
C ALA A 86 -4.48 12.41 6.08
N PRO A 87 -3.90 13.64 6.05
CA PRO A 87 -2.93 13.99 5.01
C PRO A 87 -1.70 13.09 5.07
N PHE A 88 -1.25 12.75 6.28
CA PHE A 88 -0.12 11.86 6.49
C PHE A 88 -0.48 10.42 6.14
N TYR A 89 -1.62 9.91 6.59
CA TYR A 89 -2.03 8.54 6.27
C TYR A 89 -2.24 8.34 4.76
N ASN A 90 -2.85 9.32 4.07
CA ASN A 90 -3.01 9.27 2.61
C ASN A 90 -1.66 9.36 1.88
N ALA A 91 -0.72 10.20 2.36
CA ALA A 91 0.63 10.27 1.79
C ALA A 91 1.37 8.94 1.88
N HIS A 92 1.22 8.20 2.98
CA HIS A 92 1.82 6.88 3.13
C HIS A 92 1.33 5.88 2.07
N GLY A 93 0.10 6.00 1.57
CA GLY A 93 -0.42 5.12 0.52
C GLY A 93 0.40 5.15 -0.78
N THR A 94 1.26 6.16 -0.97
CA THR A 94 2.12 6.27 -2.17
C THR A 94 3.30 5.28 -2.15
N PHE A 95 3.86 4.97 -0.97
CA PHE A 95 5.03 4.08 -0.81
C PHE A 95 4.81 2.94 0.22
N LEU A 96 3.67 2.90 0.90
CA LEU A 96 3.20 1.78 1.72
C LEU A 96 1.93 1.18 1.09
N SER A 97 1.83 -0.14 1.16
CA SER A 97 0.55 -0.82 1.00
C SER A 97 -0.42 -0.43 2.13
N CYS A 98 -1.72 -0.35 1.84
CA CYS A 98 -2.76 -0.19 2.87
C CYS A 98 -2.67 -1.28 3.95
N ASN A 99 -2.32 -2.50 3.54
CA ASN A 99 -2.20 -3.64 4.42
C ASN A 99 -1.04 -3.50 5.41
N THR A 100 -0.03 -2.66 5.14
CA THR A 100 1.08 -2.41 6.06
C THR A 100 0.58 -1.93 7.43
N CYS A 101 -0.42 -1.05 7.42
CA CYS A 101 -1.05 -0.54 8.64
C CYS A 101 -2.26 -1.37 9.05
N HIS A 102 -3.04 -1.90 8.11
CA HIS A 102 -4.33 -2.54 8.38
C HIS A 102 -4.28 -4.06 8.60
N PHE A 103 -3.20 -4.76 8.23
CA PHE A 103 -3.03 -6.19 8.45
C PHE A 103 -1.92 -6.46 9.47
N VAL A 104 -2.24 -6.34 10.75
CA VAL A 104 -1.26 -6.48 11.83
C VAL A 104 -1.47 -7.82 12.53
N LYS A 105 -0.63 -8.81 12.21
CA LYS A 105 -0.68 -10.15 12.83
C LYS A 105 0.71 -10.61 13.27
N GLU A 106 0.73 -11.57 14.19
CA GLU A 106 1.95 -12.27 14.56
C GLU A 106 2.56 -12.97 13.34
N GLY A 107 3.90 -12.98 13.24
CA GLY A 107 4.62 -13.58 12.12
C GLY A 107 4.66 -12.74 10.83
N VAL A 108 3.96 -11.60 10.78
CA VAL A 108 4.07 -10.67 9.64
C VAL A 108 5.42 -9.95 9.67
N THR A 109 6.12 -10.01 8.54
CA THR A 109 7.31 -9.21 8.23
C THR A 109 7.00 -8.21 7.13
N TYR A 110 7.87 -7.23 6.89
CA TYR A 110 7.67 -6.21 5.86
C TYR A 110 8.79 -6.26 4.83
N ARG A 111 8.43 -6.08 3.57
CA ARG A 111 9.33 -6.14 2.42
C ARG A 111 8.93 -5.11 1.38
N TRP A 112 9.87 -4.71 0.54
CA TRP A 112 9.56 -4.00 -0.69
C TRP A 112 8.95 -4.95 -1.71
N GLY A 113 7.93 -4.49 -2.43
CA GLY A 113 7.34 -5.25 -3.53
C GLY A 113 6.59 -4.38 -4.52
N GLU A 114 6.44 -4.89 -5.72
CA GLU A 114 5.72 -4.25 -6.83
C GLU A 114 4.61 -5.16 -7.33
N ILE A 115 3.55 -4.56 -7.88
CA ILE A 115 2.52 -5.29 -8.61
C ILE A 115 2.88 -5.25 -10.09
N GLU A 116 3.35 -6.38 -10.62
CA GLU A 116 3.76 -6.55 -12.00
C GLU A 116 2.87 -7.59 -12.69
N GLY A 117 2.17 -7.19 -13.75
CA GLY A 117 1.39 -8.14 -14.55
C GLY A 117 0.29 -8.89 -13.80
N GLY A 118 -0.22 -8.34 -12.68
CA GLY A 118 -1.22 -8.98 -11.82
C GLY A 118 -0.63 -9.90 -10.75
N LYS A 119 0.67 -9.78 -10.46
CA LYS A 119 1.35 -10.52 -9.40
C LYS A 119 2.16 -9.59 -8.52
N VAL A 120 2.26 -9.92 -7.24
CA VAL A 120 3.16 -9.24 -6.31
C VAL A 120 4.56 -9.84 -6.48
N VAL A 121 5.54 -9.00 -6.81
CA VAL A 121 6.95 -9.36 -6.95
C VAL A 121 7.70 -8.68 -5.81
N LEU A 122 8.16 -9.49 -4.85
CA LEU A 122 9.02 -9.01 -3.77
C LEU A 122 10.38 -8.59 -4.33
N LYS A 123 10.94 -7.51 -3.76
CA LYS A 123 12.22 -6.93 -4.18
C LYS A 123 13.19 -6.98 -3.00
N GLU A 124 14.35 -7.59 -3.23
CA GLU A 124 15.43 -7.67 -2.24
C GLU A 124 16.31 -6.40 -2.24
N SER A 125 16.40 -5.71 -3.37
CA SER A 125 17.21 -4.50 -3.55
C SER A 125 16.67 -3.63 -4.66
N GLY A 126 16.86 -2.32 -4.56
CA GLY A 126 16.49 -1.34 -5.57
C GLY A 126 16.65 0.08 -5.05
N ASP A 127 16.54 1.05 -5.95
CA ASP A 127 16.41 2.47 -5.57
C ASP A 127 14.95 2.73 -5.17
N PHE A 128 14.61 2.37 -3.94
CA PHE A 128 13.26 2.55 -3.41
C PHE A 128 13.10 3.93 -2.79
N TYR A 129 11.84 4.34 -2.67
CA TYR A 129 11.49 5.67 -2.20
C TYR A 129 12.05 5.93 -0.79
N GLY A 130 12.87 6.97 -0.67
CA GLY A 130 13.29 7.55 0.61
C GLY A 130 14.31 6.74 1.41
N LEU A 131 14.98 5.74 0.80
CA LEU A 131 16.06 4.98 1.44
C LEU A 131 17.20 5.89 1.89
N GLU A 132 17.53 6.92 1.12
CA GLU A 132 18.58 7.88 1.47
C GLU A 132 18.25 9.31 1.01
N TYR A 133 19.03 10.27 1.53
CA TYR A 133 19.04 11.64 1.04
C TYR A 133 20.04 11.77 -0.11
N VAL A 134 19.57 12.25 -1.27
CA VAL A 134 20.39 12.46 -2.45
C VAL A 134 20.61 13.96 -2.64
N ARG A 135 21.88 14.38 -2.75
CA ARG A 135 22.22 15.78 -3.04
C ARG A 135 22.27 16.02 -4.54
N LEU A 136 21.39 16.88 -5.03
CA LEU A 136 21.34 17.33 -6.43
C LEU A 136 21.63 18.83 -6.49
N GLY A 137 22.90 19.17 -6.69
CA GLY A 137 23.37 20.56 -6.68
C GLY A 137 23.14 21.21 -5.31
N ASN A 138 22.25 22.21 -5.27
CA ASN A 138 21.87 22.93 -4.04
C ASN A 138 20.61 22.37 -3.36
N ARG A 139 20.08 21.23 -3.83
CA ARG A 139 18.89 20.58 -3.29
C ARG A 139 19.24 19.25 -2.65
N VAL A 140 18.47 18.88 -1.63
CA VAL A 140 18.44 17.53 -1.06
C VAL A 140 17.06 16.96 -1.39
N VAL A 141 17.04 15.78 -1.98
CA VAL A 141 15.83 15.04 -2.32
C VAL A 141 15.88 13.65 -1.69
N LEU A 142 14.76 12.94 -1.71
CA LEU A 142 14.70 11.54 -1.34
C LEU A 142 15.08 10.68 -2.55
N SER A 143 15.79 9.58 -2.31
CA SER A 143 16.08 8.56 -3.34
C SER A 143 14.80 7.90 -3.87
N GLY A 144 14.88 7.25 -5.02
CA GLY A 144 13.80 6.42 -5.56
C GLY A 144 12.46 7.13 -5.78
N GLU A 145 12.46 8.42 -6.18
CA GLU A 145 11.23 9.20 -6.44
C GLU A 145 10.33 8.52 -7.49
N ASP A 146 10.93 7.88 -8.50
CA ASP A 146 10.22 7.15 -9.56
C ASP A 146 9.91 5.69 -9.21
N SER A 147 10.25 5.24 -8.01
CA SER A 147 10.04 3.85 -7.60
C SER A 147 8.56 3.53 -7.47
N LYS A 148 8.14 2.42 -8.07
CA LYS A 148 6.78 1.87 -7.92
C LYS A 148 6.67 0.89 -6.75
N ALA A 149 7.80 0.56 -6.13
CA ALA A 149 7.84 -0.38 -5.02
C ALA A 149 7.16 0.22 -3.80
N LYS A 150 6.37 -0.61 -3.12
CA LYS A 150 5.76 -0.28 -1.83
C LYS A 150 6.27 -1.22 -0.76
N ILE A 151 6.38 -0.73 0.46
CA ILE A 151 6.53 -1.62 1.63
C ILE A 151 5.17 -2.28 1.88
N LEU A 152 5.17 -3.61 1.90
CA LEU A 152 3.98 -4.43 2.08
C LEU A 152 4.21 -5.54 3.10
N PRO A 153 3.16 -6.05 3.77
CA PRO A 153 3.30 -7.16 4.70
C PRO A 153 3.40 -8.50 3.98
N VAL A 154 4.24 -9.37 4.54
CA VAL A 154 4.47 -10.75 4.12
C VAL A 154 4.20 -11.65 5.32
N LEU A 155 3.29 -12.60 5.16
CA LEU A 155 2.95 -13.60 6.18
C LEU A 155 3.38 -14.98 5.69
N ASN A 156 4.24 -15.67 6.44
CA ASN A 156 4.74 -17.00 6.08
C ASN A 156 5.35 -17.10 4.67
N GLY A 157 6.00 -16.03 4.21
CA GLY A 157 6.61 -15.94 2.88
C GLY A 157 5.65 -15.50 1.77
N GLU A 158 4.35 -15.40 2.04
CA GLU A 158 3.35 -14.95 1.06
C GLU A 158 3.03 -13.46 1.24
N PRO A 159 3.09 -12.65 0.17
CA PRO A 159 2.60 -11.28 0.21
C PRO A 159 1.11 -11.25 0.54
N VAL A 160 0.72 -10.36 1.45
CA VAL A 160 -0.68 -10.15 1.82
C VAL A 160 -1.42 -9.41 0.71
N GLU A 161 -0.71 -8.57 -0.04
CA GLU A 161 -1.27 -7.69 -1.08
C GLU A 161 -2.04 -8.46 -2.16
N LEU A 162 -3.18 -7.91 -2.58
CA LEU A 162 -4.04 -8.47 -3.63
C LEU A 162 -3.99 -7.56 -4.88
N PRO A 163 -3.30 -7.98 -5.95
CA PRO A 163 -3.33 -7.27 -7.23
C PRO A 163 -4.75 -7.15 -7.78
N LEU A 164 -5.13 -5.98 -8.30
CA LEU A 164 -6.42 -5.78 -8.95
C LEU A 164 -6.55 -6.65 -10.21
N LYS A 165 -5.52 -6.65 -11.05
CA LYS A 165 -5.51 -7.41 -12.31
C LYS A 165 -5.64 -8.91 -12.04
N GLY A 166 -6.72 -9.51 -12.52
CA GLY A 166 -7.06 -10.91 -12.30
C GLY A 166 -7.88 -11.18 -11.03
N ASN A 167 -8.15 -10.16 -10.22
CA ASN A 167 -8.99 -10.23 -9.01
C ASN A 167 -10.14 -9.20 -9.03
N GLU A 168 -10.50 -8.67 -10.20
CA GLU A 168 -11.54 -7.65 -10.34
C GLU A 168 -12.89 -8.13 -9.82
N GLY A 169 -13.17 -9.44 -9.95
CA GLY A 169 -14.39 -10.05 -9.43
C GLY A 169 -14.53 -9.99 -7.89
N LEU A 170 -13.44 -9.77 -7.15
CA LEU A 170 -13.50 -9.61 -5.69
C LEU A 170 -14.20 -8.31 -5.29
N LEU A 171 -14.20 -7.29 -6.16
CA LEU A 171 -14.81 -5.99 -5.87
C LEU A 171 -16.33 -6.09 -5.71
N ASP A 172 -16.94 -7.05 -6.38
CA ASP A 172 -18.40 -7.22 -6.45
C ASP A 172 -18.88 -8.48 -5.71
N ASP A 173 -17.97 -9.23 -5.07
CA ASP A 173 -18.30 -10.41 -4.25
C ASP A 173 -18.42 -10.01 -2.75
N PRO A 174 -19.65 -9.97 -2.20
CA PRO A 174 -19.86 -9.59 -0.80
C PRO A 174 -19.14 -10.51 0.20
N ALA A 175 -18.97 -11.79 -0.13
CA ALA A 175 -18.26 -12.72 0.73
C ALA A 175 -16.76 -12.41 0.70
N ALA A 176 -16.15 -12.18 -0.46
CA ALA A 176 -14.76 -11.79 -0.56
C ALA A 176 -14.47 -10.46 0.17
N VAL A 177 -15.32 -9.44 -0.05
CA VAL A 177 -15.20 -8.14 0.63
C VAL A 177 -15.30 -8.30 2.15
N ALA A 178 -16.24 -9.12 2.63
CA ALA A 178 -16.35 -9.44 4.05
C ALA A 178 -15.07 -10.09 4.60
N ARG A 179 -14.51 -11.08 3.90
CA ARG A 179 -13.26 -11.75 4.32
C ARG A 179 -12.11 -10.77 4.41
N MET A 180 -11.91 -9.95 3.38
CA MET A 180 -10.84 -8.94 3.38
C MET A 180 -10.95 -8.01 4.58
N HIS A 181 -12.13 -7.44 4.83
CA HIS A 181 -12.35 -6.53 5.96
C HIS A 181 -12.23 -7.23 7.33
N ASN A 182 -12.73 -8.45 7.47
CA ASN A 182 -12.62 -9.22 8.71
C ASN A 182 -11.18 -9.71 8.97
N ALA A 183 -10.34 -9.75 7.95
CA ALA A 183 -8.92 -10.08 8.10
C ALA A 183 -8.09 -8.89 8.62
N LEU A 184 -8.61 -7.66 8.49
CA LEU A 184 -7.96 -6.44 8.97
C LEU A 184 -8.05 -6.30 10.48
N THR A 185 -7.15 -5.50 11.04
CA THR A 185 -7.07 -5.17 12.46
C THR A 185 -7.25 -3.68 12.69
N GLU A 186 -7.25 -3.27 13.95
CA GLU A 186 -7.01 -1.87 14.28
C GLU A 186 -5.71 -1.40 13.60
N PRO A 187 -5.74 -0.27 12.88
CA PRO A 187 -4.59 0.17 12.13
C PRO A 187 -3.46 0.64 13.04
N LEU A 188 -2.23 0.44 12.58
CA LEU A 188 -1.04 1.04 13.19
C LEU A 188 -1.18 2.56 13.24
N LYS A 189 -0.75 3.14 14.37
CA LYS A 189 -0.61 4.58 14.58
C LYS A 189 0.83 5.00 14.32
N CYS A 190 1.07 6.30 14.29
CA CYS A 190 2.39 6.86 13.99
C CYS A 190 3.50 6.25 14.87
N ASP A 191 3.29 6.18 16.18
CA ASP A 191 4.26 5.65 17.16
C ASP A 191 4.46 4.13 17.09
N ASP A 192 3.58 3.41 16.40
CA ASP A 192 3.78 1.97 16.24
C ASP A 192 4.91 1.69 15.25
N CYS A 193 5.18 2.61 14.31
CA CYS A 193 6.26 2.50 13.31
C CYS A 193 7.42 3.47 13.56
N HIS A 194 7.13 4.73 13.90
CA HIS A 194 8.12 5.80 14.04
C HIS A 194 8.71 5.85 15.45
N ARG A 195 9.39 4.78 15.83
CA ARG A 195 10.17 4.68 17.07
C ARG A 195 11.27 3.64 16.91
N GLU A 196 12.25 3.69 17.80
CA GLU A 196 13.20 2.60 17.93
C GLU A 196 12.48 1.27 18.17
N SER A 197 12.86 0.22 17.42
CA SER A 197 12.17 -1.09 17.46
C SER A 197 10.67 -1.00 17.19
N GLY A 198 10.28 -0.06 16.32
CA GLY A 198 8.93 0.03 15.76
C GLY A 198 8.57 -1.20 14.91
N ARG A 199 7.34 -1.20 14.41
CA ARG A 199 6.79 -2.31 13.63
C ARG A 199 7.51 -2.50 12.28
N LEU A 200 8.05 -1.40 11.73
CA LEU A 200 8.92 -1.41 10.56
C LEU A 200 10.38 -1.38 11.01
N ASP A 201 11.14 -2.41 10.65
CA ASP A 201 12.60 -2.40 10.78
C ASP A 201 13.17 -1.65 9.56
N PHE A 202 13.39 -0.34 9.73
CA PHE A 202 13.89 0.51 8.65
C PHE A 202 15.29 0.08 8.18
N ARG A 203 16.14 -0.46 9.05
CA ARG A 203 17.48 -0.95 8.66
C ARG A 203 17.35 -2.18 7.77
N ALA A 204 16.50 -3.14 8.14
CA ALA A 204 16.23 -4.32 7.32
C ALA A 204 15.53 -3.98 6.00
N LEU A 205 14.81 -2.85 5.94
CA LEU A 205 14.22 -2.32 4.71
C LEU A 205 15.23 -1.53 3.85
N GLY A 206 16.48 -1.39 4.28
CA GLY A 206 17.55 -0.78 3.50
C GLY A 206 17.68 0.74 3.62
N PHE A 207 16.99 1.37 4.58
CA PHE A 207 17.15 2.80 4.84
C PHE A 207 18.54 3.10 5.40
N SER A 208 19.13 4.22 4.99
CA SER A 208 20.41 4.69 5.51
C SER A 208 20.30 5.04 7.00
N GLU A 209 21.39 4.93 7.76
CA GLU A 209 21.37 5.24 9.19
C GLU A 209 20.93 6.68 9.50
N GLU A 210 21.17 7.62 8.59
CA GLU A 210 20.63 8.98 8.69
C GLU A 210 19.10 8.98 8.56
N ARG A 211 18.56 8.33 7.53
CA ARG A 211 17.10 8.20 7.35
C ARG A 211 16.44 7.44 8.49
N VAL A 212 17.06 6.40 9.02
CA VAL A 212 16.53 5.63 10.15
C VAL A 212 16.38 6.52 11.37
N ARG A 213 17.42 7.28 11.74
CA ARG A 213 17.34 8.23 12.87
C ARG A 213 16.23 9.25 12.67
N ASP A 214 16.14 9.83 11.47
CA ASP A 214 15.12 10.81 11.15
C ASP A 214 13.71 10.23 11.16
N LEU A 215 13.51 8.98 10.74
CA LEU A 215 12.22 8.31 10.76
C LEU A 215 11.79 7.94 12.19
N GLU A 216 12.72 7.49 13.02
CA GLU A 216 12.48 7.10 14.43
C GLU A 216 12.32 8.32 15.35
N HIS A 217 12.93 9.46 15.01
CA HIS A 217 12.95 10.68 15.84
C HIS A 217 12.44 11.90 15.07
N ASN A 218 11.32 11.76 14.36
CA ASN A 218 10.86 12.79 13.45
C ASN A 218 10.09 13.92 14.18
N GLU A 219 10.46 15.18 13.90
CA GLU A 219 9.83 16.37 14.52
C GLU A 219 8.37 16.56 14.12
N VAL A 220 7.96 16.02 12.97
CA VAL A 220 6.58 16.10 12.47
C VAL A 220 5.62 15.37 13.41
N LEU A 221 6.00 14.18 13.88
CA LEU A 221 5.26 13.36 14.82
C LEU A 221 5.17 14.04 16.18
N GLU A 222 6.29 14.58 16.67
CA GLU A 222 6.30 15.34 17.92
C GLU A 222 5.39 16.58 17.83
N GLY A 223 5.43 17.28 16.69
CA GLY A 223 4.48 18.36 16.38
C GLY A 223 3.02 17.89 16.39
N LEU A 224 2.74 16.77 15.70
CA LEU A 224 1.39 16.18 15.65
C LEU A 224 0.87 15.77 17.02
N LYS A 225 1.72 15.28 17.93
CA LYS A 225 1.32 14.97 19.31
C LYS A 225 1.07 16.23 20.13
N LYS A 226 1.91 17.24 19.96
CA LYS A 226 1.87 18.47 20.76
C LYS A 226 0.69 19.36 20.41
N TYR A 227 0.37 19.52 19.13
CA TYR A 227 -0.69 20.42 18.68
C TYR A 227 -2.03 19.71 18.62
N GLU A 228 -3.03 20.26 19.31
CA GLU A 228 -4.40 19.73 19.31
C GLU A 228 -5.04 19.84 17.93
N THR A 229 -4.89 21.00 17.28
CA THR A 229 -5.45 21.30 15.96
C THR A 229 -4.35 21.72 14.99
N LEU A 230 -4.34 21.10 13.81
CA LEU A 230 -3.49 21.48 12.69
C LEU A 230 -4.38 21.74 11.48
N HIS A 231 -4.24 22.92 10.89
CA HIS A 231 -5.01 23.28 9.71
C HIS A 231 -4.18 23.02 8.46
N PHE A 232 -4.50 21.92 7.78
CA PHE A 232 -3.98 21.69 6.44
C PHE A 232 -4.88 22.40 5.42
N PRO A 233 -4.31 23.06 4.41
CA PRO A 233 -5.10 23.52 3.29
C PRO A 233 -5.80 22.33 2.62
N LYS A 234 -7.00 22.56 2.09
CA LYS A 234 -7.82 21.52 1.43
C LYS A 234 -7.22 21.14 0.08
N PHE A 235 -6.07 20.49 0.11
CA PHE A 235 -5.48 19.82 -1.03
C PHE A 235 -5.65 18.32 -0.77
N ILE A 236 -6.46 17.65 -1.60
CA ILE A 236 -6.64 16.19 -1.63
C ILE A 236 -7.60 15.61 -0.56
N TRP A 237 -8.85 16.07 -0.55
CA TRP A 237 -9.99 15.42 0.15
C TRP A 237 -11.12 15.10 -0.81
#